data_AF-A0A4Y3KQZ4-F1
#
_entry.id   AF-A0A4Y3KQZ4-F1
#
_cell.length_a   1.000
_cell.length_b   1.000
_cell.length_c   1.000
_cell.angle_alpha   90.00
_cell.angle_beta   90.00
_cell.angle_gamma   90.00
#
_symmetry.space_group_name_H-M   'P 1'
#
loop_
_entity.id
_entity.type
_entity.pdbx_description
1 polymer ?
#
loop_
_entity_poly.entity_id
_entity_poly.type
_entity_poly.pdbx_seq_one_letter_code
_entity_poly.pdbx_strand_id
1 'polypeptide(L)'
;MRARRDAAVADDLVTTFRTAPAVRRAGVEDAAALTRLRSRMLAAMGVDGLDEPQWQVTCTRWFRERLSEPTLVVAFVVDGELEDGTVGPVACAVGDFHAHAPEPWNPSGRRGHVFNVSTEPDARRRGYARACVAAVMRWFHDESEVTRVGLSATEHGRALYEQLGFTEPHGHELVWRITR
;
A
#
# COMPACT_ATOMS: atom_id res chain seq x y z
N MET A 1 11.24 29.63 -15.43
CA MET A 1 12.44 28.91 -14.93
C MET A 1 12.13 27.78 -13.92
N ARG A 2 10.96 27.78 -13.24
CA ARG A 2 10.51 26.67 -12.35
C ARG A 2 10.00 25.42 -13.08
N ALA A 3 9.27 25.57 -14.18
CA ALA A 3 8.65 24.45 -14.90
C ALA A 3 9.61 23.43 -15.54
N ARG A 4 10.89 23.79 -15.77
CA ARG A 4 11.92 22.85 -16.26
C ARG A 4 12.61 22.05 -15.15
N ARG A 5 12.39 22.44 -13.88
CA ARG A 5 12.98 21.79 -12.70
C ARG A 5 12.06 20.72 -12.13
N ASP A 6 10.75 20.82 -12.38
CA ASP A 6 9.74 19.85 -11.92
C ASP A 6 9.70 18.59 -12.81
N ALA A 7 10.02 18.71 -14.10
CA ALA A 7 10.16 17.56 -15.00
C ALA A 7 11.42 16.70 -14.73
N ALA A 8 12.41 17.26 -14.03
CA ALA A 8 13.67 16.57 -13.73
C ALA A 8 13.64 15.74 -12.44
N VAL A 9 12.57 15.88 -11.62
CA VAL A 9 12.39 15.07 -10.40
C VAL A 9 11.67 13.74 -10.70
N ALA A 10 10.97 13.65 -11.83
CA ALA A 10 10.28 12.44 -12.27
C ALA A 10 11.19 11.42 -12.97
N ASP A 11 12.37 11.84 -13.43
CA ASP A 11 13.17 11.08 -14.42
C ASP A 11 14.45 10.43 -13.84
N ASP A 12 14.72 10.56 -12.55
CA ASP A 12 15.97 10.06 -11.92
C ASP A 12 15.76 8.88 -10.94
N LEU A 13 14.70 8.09 -11.15
CA LEU A 13 14.46 6.84 -10.40
C LEU A 13 14.95 5.58 -11.12
N VAL A 14 15.66 5.72 -12.24
CA VAL A 14 16.13 4.58 -13.03
C VAL A 14 17.63 4.73 -13.29
N THR A 15 18.47 4.28 -12.34
CA THR A 15 19.73 3.56 -12.62
C THR A 15 20.37 3.06 -11.32
N THR A 16 20.13 1.79 -10.99
CA THR A 16 21.14 0.81 -10.51
C THR A 16 20.46 -0.55 -10.55
N PHE A 17 20.65 -1.30 -11.65
CA PHE A 17 20.05 -2.62 -11.84
C PHE A 17 20.76 -3.68 -10.98
N ARG A 18 20.30 -3.80 -9.73
CA ARG A 18 19.95 -5.12 -9.20
C ARG A 18 18.53 -5.36 -9.71
N THR A 19 18.27 -6.44 -10.45
CA THR A 19 16.99 -6.67 -11.16
C THR A 19 15.82 -6.23 -10.30
N ALA A 20 15.04 -5.24 -10.79
CA ALA A 20 13.92 -4.71 -10.04
C ALA A 20 12.96 -5.87 -9.70
N PRO A 21 12.38 -5.91 -8.49
CA PRO A 21 11.43 -6.95 -8.14
C PRO A 21 10.29 -7.03 -9.17
N ALA A 22 9.90 -8.24 -9.59
CA ALA A 22 8.75 -8.43 -10.46
C ALA A 22 7.47 -8.16 -9.66
N VAL A 23 6.93 -6.94 -9.80
CA VAL A 23 5.68 -6.52 -9.18
C VAL A 23 4.53 -6.79 -10.15
N ARG A 24 3.46 -7.44 -9.68
CA ARG A 24 2.23 -7.62 -10.44
C ARG A 24 1.03 -7.04 -9.70
N ARG A 25 -0.02 -6.70 -10.46
CA ARG A 25 -1.32 -6.36 -9.88
C ARG A 25 -1.93 -7.60 -9.25
N ALA A 26 -2.49 -7.45 -8.06
CA ALA A 26 -3.20 -8.52 -7.38
C ALA A 26 -4.67 -8.59 -7.81
N GLY A 27 -5.18 -9.81 -7.97
CA GLY A 27 -6.57 -10.09 -8.29
C GLY A 27 -7.36 -10.67 -7.10
N VAL A 28 -8.62 -11.03 -7.34
CA VAL A 28 -9.53 -11.58 -6.31
C VAL A 28 -9.04 -12.91 -5.70
N GLU A 29 -8.18 -13.62 -6.43
CA GLU A 29 -7.48 -14.83 -6.03
C GLU A 29 -6.42 -14.58 -4.95
N ASP A 30 -5.82 -13.38 -4.91
CA ASP A 30 -4.79 -13.00 -3.94
C ASP A 30 -5.38 -12.57 -2.58
N ALA A 31 -6.71 -12.49 -2.46
CA ALA A 31 -7.39 -11.97 -1.25
C ALA A 31 -6.95 -12.69 0.03
N ALA A 32 -6.76 -14.01 -0.01
CA ALA A 32 -6.28 -14.78 1.13
C ALA A 32 -4.82 -14.44 1.50
N ALA A 33 -3.96 -14.23 0.49
CA ALA A 33 -2.57 -13.83 0.70
C ALA A 33 -2.46 -12.41 1.27
N LEU A 34 -3.30 -11.48 0.81
CA LEU A 34 -3.38 -10.11 1.36
C LEU A 34 -3.85 -10.11 2.82
N THR A 35 -4.80 -10.98 3.17
CA THR A 35 -5.20 -11.20 4.57
C THR A 35 -4.04 -11.73 5.40
N ARG A 36 -3.33 -12.76 4.94
CA ARG A 36 -2.15 -13.30 5.66
C ARG A 36 -1.10 -12.22 5.90
N LEU A 37 -0.74 -11.47 4.86
CA LEU A 37 0.21 -10.37 4.95
C LEU A 37 -0.27 -9.26 5.89
N ARG A 38 -1.58 -9.01 5.94
CA ARG A 38 -2.21 -8.11 6.92
C ARG A 38 -2.06 -8.62 8.35
N SER A 39 -2.30 -9.91 8.59
CA SER A 39 -2.08 -10.53 9.91
C SER A 39 -0.64 -10.31 10.37
N ARG A 40 0.34 -10.54 9.49
CA ARG A 40 1.77 -10.31 9.80
C ARG A 40 2.06 -8.85 10.16
N MET A 41 1.47 -7.91 9.41
CA MET A 41 1.62 -6.47 9.67
C MET A 41 1.03 -6.08 11.03
N LEU A 42 -0.20 -6.51 11.31
CA LEU A 42 -0.90 -6.20 12.56
C LEU A 42 -0.21 -6.84 13.78
N ALA A 43 0.30 -8.06 13.64
CA ALA A 43 1.07 -8.73 14.69
C ALA A 43 2.35 -7.96 15.02
N ALA A 44 3.06 -7.45 14.00
CA ALA A 44 4.24 -6.60 14.19
C ALA A 44 3.92 -5.23 14.82
N MET A 45 2.65 -4.81 14.78
CA MET A 45 2.15 -3.61 15.46
C MET A 45 1.59 -3.89 16.87
N GLY A 46 1.65 -5.14 17.35
CA GLY A 46 1.15 -5.52 18.67
C GLY A 46 -0.37 -5.58 18.78
N VAL A 47 -1.07 -5.87 17.67
CA VAL A 47 -2.53 -6.06 17.67
C VAL A 47 -2.86 -7.51 18.03
N ASP A 48 -3.71 -7.70 19.04
CA ASP A 48 -4.18 -9.01 19.48
C ASP A 48 -5.38 -9.54 18.66
N GLY A 49 -5.73 -10.81 18.84
CA GLY A 49 -6.95 -11.42 18.26
C GLY A 49 -6.86 -11.76 16.77
N LEU A 50 -5.66 -11.80 16.20
CA LEU A 50 -5.42 -12.07 14.76
C LEU A 50 -5.58 -13.55 14.38
N ASP A 51 -5.53 -14.44 15.39
CA ASP A 51 -5.74 -15.88 15.22
C ASP A 51 -7.25 -16.24 15.20
N GLU A 52 -8.14 -15.26 15.43
CA GLU A 52 -9.58 -15.46 15.39
C GLU A 52 -10.03 -15.81 13.95
N PRO A 53 -10.56 -17.03 13.70
CA PRO A 53 -10.92 -17.48 12.36
C PRO A 53 -11.95 -16.55 11.69
N GLN A 54 -12.88 -16.01 12.48
CA GLN A 54 -13.91 -15.10 11.96
C GLN A 54 -13.32 -13.82 11.37
N TRP A 55 -12.26 -13.27 11.98
CA TRP A 55 -11.59 -12.08 11.45
C TRP A 55 -10.92 -12.38 10.10
N GLN A 56 -10.21 -13.51 9.98
CA GLN A 56 -9.54 -13.88 8.73
C GLN A 56 -10.52 -14.13 7.58
N VAL A 57 -11.65 -14.80 7.86
CA VAL A 57 -12.74 -15.00 6.89
C VAL A 57 -13.31 -13.65 6.45
N THR A 58 -13.61 -12.77 7.41
CA THR A 58 -14.19 -11.45 7.12
C THR A 58 -13.23 -10.57 6.32
N CYS A 59 -11.95 -10.56 6.68
CA CYS A 59 -10.92 -9.79 5.98
C CYS A 59 -10.69 -10.30 4.55
N THR A 60 -10.68 -11.63 4.37
CA THR A 60 -10.52 -12.23 3.04
C THR A 60 -11.72 -11.92 2.14
N ARG A 61 -12.94 -11.96 2.68
CA ARG A 61 -14.13 -11.52 1.96
C ARG A 61 -14.02 -10.06 1.54
N TRP A 62 -13.62 -9.19 2.47
CA TRP A 62 -13.46 -7.75 2.22
C TRP A 62 -12.48 -7.46 1.08
N PHE A 63 -11.32 -8.15 1.05
CA PHE A 63 -10.36 -7.99 -0.04
C PHE A 63 -10.93 -8.50 -1.37
N ARG A 64 -11.57 -9.67 -1.37
CA ARG A 64 -12.17 -10.25 -2.59
C ARG A 64 -13.21 -9.31 -3.22
N GLU A 65 -14.14 -8.78 -2.42
CA GLU A 65 -15.18 -7.86 -2.87
C GLU A 65 -14.61 -6.56 -3.44
N ARG A 66 -13.58 -6.00 -2.81
CA ARG A 66 -12.98 -4.74 -3.27
C ARG A 66 -12.05 -4.91 -4.47
N LEU A 67 -11.35 -6.03 -4.57
CA LEU A 67 -10.50 -6.32 -5.73
C LEU A 67 -11.31 -6.62 -6.99
N SER A 68 -12.58 -7.02 -6.87
CA SER A 68 -13.48 -7.08 -8.03
C SER A 68 -13.89 -5.70 -8.57
N GLU A 69 -13.63 -4.63 -7.81
CA GLU A 69 -13.96 -3.24 -8.19
C GLU A 69 -12.72 -2.34 -8.11
N PRO A 70 -11.94 -2.22 -9.21
CA PRO A 70 -10.74 -1.38 -9.29
C PRO A 70 -10.89 0.07 -8.82
N THR A 71 -12.11 0.61 -8.86
CA THR A 71 -12.45 1.96 -8.41
C THR A 71 -12.52 2.12 -6.90
N LEU A 72 -12.52 1.00 -6.15
CA LEU A 72 -12.52 0.95 -4.69
C LEU A 72 -11.12 0.68 -4.13
N VAL A 73 -10.41 -0.32 -4.69
CA VAL A 73 -9.08 -0.73 -4.24
C VAL A 73 -8.21 -1.18 -5.40
N VAL A 74 -6.92 -0.88 -5.32
CA VAL A 74 -5.86 -1.53 -6.09
C VAL A 74 -4.86 -2.17 -5.14
N ALA A 75 -4.32 -3.33 -5.50
CA ALA A 75 -3.25 -3.97 -4.76
C ALA A 75 -2.14 -4.43 -5.71
N PHE A 76 -0.90 -4.36 -5.25
CA PHE A 76 0.27 -4.86 -5.96
C PHE A 76 1.06 -5.78 -5.05
N VAL A 77 1.56 -6.87 -5.63
CA VAL A 77 2.27 -7.92 -4.93
C VAL A 77 3.58 -8.27 -5.62
N VAL A 78 4.52 -8.81 -4.84
CA VAL A 78 5.68 -9.53 -5.32
C VAL A 78 5.54 -10.97 -4.87
N ASP A 79 5.61 -11.90 -5.82
CA ASP A 79 5.61 -13.32 -5.51
C ASP A 79 7.00 -13.81 -5.08
N GLY A 80 7.02 -14.83 -4.25
CA GLY A 80 8.22 -15.50 -3.77
C GLY A 80 7.87 -16.86 -3.16
N GLU A 81 8.90 -17.54 -2.68
CA GLU A 81 8.73 -18.80 -1.94
C GLU A 81 8.13 -18.54 -0.56
N LEU A 82 7.14 -19.34 -0.21
CA LEU A 82 6.44 -19.33 1.09
C LEU A 82 6.97 -20.44 2.00
N GLU A 83 6.66 -20.35 3.29
CA GLU A 83 7.11 -21.32 4.32
C GLU A 83 6.68 -22.77 4.01
N ASP A 84 5.58 -22.96 3.27
CA ASP A 84 5.06 -24.27 2.84
C ASP A 84 5.68 -24.79 1.53
N GLY A 85 6.68 -24.07 0.99
CA GLY A 85 7.37 -24.41 -0.26
C GLY A 85 6.58 -24.04 -1.53
N THR A 86 5.40 -23.42 -1.41
CA THR A 86 4.65 -22.92 -2.56
C THR A 86 5.14 -21.53 -2.99
N VAL A 87 4.74 -21.09 -4.19
CA VAL A 87 5.04 -19.74 -4.69
C VAL A 87 3.78 -18.88 -4.61
N GLY A 88 3.90 -17.70 -4.02
CA GLY A 88 2.80 -16.73 -3.95
C GLY A 88 3.21 -15.39 -3.35
N PRO A 89 2.26 -14.50 -3.05
CA PRO A 89 2.58 -13.15 -2.58
C PRO A 89 3.37 -13.15 -1.26
N VAL A 90 4.62 -12.68 -1.30
CA VAL A 90 5.48 -12.49 -0.11
C VAL A 90 5.60 -11.03 0.30
N ALA A 91 5.11 -10.10 -0.52
CA ALA A 91 5.02 -8.70 -0.18
C ALA A 91 3.82 -8.05 -0.89
N CYS A 92 3.24 -7.04 -0.26
CA CYS A 92 2.15 -6.28 -0.85
C CYS A 92 2.16 -4.80 -0.45
N ALA A 93 1.45 -4.00 -1.23
CA ALA A 93 0.93 -2.69 -0.84
C ALA A 93 -0.47 -2.54 -1.46
N VAL A 94 -1.36 -1.86 -0.75
CA VAL A 94 -2.75 -1.67 -1.17
C VAL A 94 -3.08 -0.20 -1.16
N GLY A 95 -3.75 0.29 -2.20
CA GLY A 95 -4.29 1.63 -2.31
C GLY A 95 -5.81 1.59 -2.30
N ASP A 96 -6.45 2.39 -1.45
CA ASP A 96 -7.90 2.63 -1.49
C ASP A 96 -8.21 4.12 -1.67
N PHE A 97 -9.51 4.42 -1.79
CA PHE A 97 -10.03 5.76 -1.98
C PHE A 97 -10.93 6.17 -0.82
N HIS A 98 -10.76 7.42 -0.38
CA HIS A 98 -11.66 8.09 0.55
C HIS A 98 -12.33 9.27 -0.14
N ALA A 99 -13.65 9.36 0.02
CA ALA A 99 -14.42 10.52 -0.40
C ALA A 99 -14.29 11.63 0.65
N HIS A 100 -14.00 12.83 0.19
CA HIS A 100 -13.96 14.05 0.99
C HIS A 100 -14.77 15.15 0.31
N ALA A 101 -15.12 16.19 1.07
CA ALA A 101 -15.64 17.41 0.48
C ALA A 101 -14.63 17.94 -0.58
N PRO A 102 -15.11 18.39 -1.76
CA PRO A 102 -14.24 18.99 -2.76
C PRO A 102 -13.44 20.16 -2.19
N GLU A 103 -12.19 20.26 -2.61
CA GLU A 103 -11.30 21.37 -2.29
C GLU A 103 -10.86 22.05 -3.58
N PRO A 104 -10.45 23.34 -3.58
CA PRO A 104 -9.98 24.00 -4.79
C PRO A 104 -8.85 23.25 -5.53
N TRP A 105 -7.99 22.55 -4.79
CA TRP A 105 -6.91 21.70 -5.35
C TRP A 105 -7.32 20.24 -5.54
N ASN A 106 -8.51 19.84 -5.08
CA ASN A 106 -9.05 18.49 -5.26
C ASN A 106 -10.56 18.52 -5.60
N PRO A 107 -10.94 18.95 -6.82
CA PRO A 107 -12.35 19.10 -7.18
C PRO A 107 -13.14 17.78 -7.18
N SER A 108 -12.48 16.65 -7.45
CA SER A 108 -13.10 15.33 -7.44
C SER A 108 -13.50 14.87 -6.03
N GLY A 109 -12.91 15.47 -4.99
CA GLY A 109 -13.08 15.03 -3.60
C GLY A 109 -12.44 13.67 -3.30
N ARG A 110 -11.81 12.99 -4.28
CA ARG A 110 -11.15 11.70 -4.09
C ARG A 110 -9.76 11.90 -3.49
N ARG A 111 -9.46 11.19 -2.41
CA ARG A 111 -8.10 11.07 -1.86
C ARG A 111 -7.71 9.60 -1.83
N GLY A 112 -6.46 9.31 -2.13
CA GLY A 112 -5.90 7.97 -2.01
C GLY A 112 -5.37 7.72 -0.61
N HIS A 113 -5.36 6.47 -0.18
CA HIS A 113 -4.62 6.06 1.00
C HIS A 113 -3.88 4.75 0.72
N VAL A 114 -2.60 4.69 1.10
CA VAL A 114 -1.80 3.48 1.02
C VAL A 114 -1.83 2.80 2.37
N PHE A 115 -2.26 1.54 2.39
CA PHE A 115 -2.30 0.70 3.58
C PHE A 115 -1.83 -0.72 3.26
N ASN A 116 -1.79 -1.55 4.29
CA ASN A 116 -1.43 -2.97 4.18
C ASN A 116 -0.06 -3.20 3.53
N VAL A 117 0.90 -2.32 3.77
CA VAL A 117 2.27 -2.49 3.29
C VAL A 117 2.94 -3.52 4.17
N SER A 118 3.21 -4.70 3.61
CA SER A 118 3.72 -5.84 4.37
C SER A 118 4.68 -6.66 3.53
N THR A 119 5.62 -7.33 4.19
CA THR A 119 6.58 -8.24 3.58
C THR A 119 6.87 -9.36 4.57
N GLU A 120 6.74 -10.61 4.11
CA GLU A 120 7.08 -11.81 4.87
C GLU A 120 8.52 -11.68 5.43
N PRO A 121 8.79 -12.12 6.67
CA PRO A 121 10.08 -11.94 7.33
C PRO A 121 11.28 -12.32 6.45
N ASP A 122 11.22 -13.47 5.79
CA ASP A 122 12.31 -14.02 4.98
C ASP A 122 12.48 -13.33 3.62
N ALA A 123 11.48 -12.53 3.21
CA ALA A 123 11.51 -11.74 1.99
C ALA A 123 11.94 -10.27 2.24
N ARG A 124 12.22 -9.88 3.48
CA ARG A 124 12.58 -8.49 3.84
C ARG A 124 13.95 -8.08 3.31
N ARG A 125 14.20 -6.77 3.31
CA ARG A 125 15.48 -6.14 2.87
C ARG A 125 15.84 -6.37 1.40
N ARG A 126 14.91 -6.91 0.60
CA ARG A 126 15.05 -7.10 -0.86
C ARG A 126 14.48 -5.96 -1.70
N GLY A 127 13.85 -4.97 -1.07
CA GLY A 127 13.23 -3.81 -1.74
C GLY A 127 11.77 -4.03 -2.16
N TYR A 128 11.13 -5.13 -1.75
CA TYR A 128 9.79 -5.50 -2.20
C TYR A 128 8.71 -4.51 -1.75
N ALA A 129 8.70 -4.10 -0.47
CA ALA A 129 7.79 -3.06 0.01
C ALA A 129 7.89 -1.76 -0.80
N ARG A 130 9.13 -1.30 -1.09
CA ARG A 130 9.37 -0.13 -1.94
C ARG A 130 8.76 -0.31 -3.33
N ALA A 131 8.98 -1.49 -3.94
CA ALA A 131 8.49 -1.78 -5.27
C ALA A 131 6.95 -1.82 -5.34
N CYS A 132 6.29 -2.43 -4.35
CA CYS A 132 4.83 -2.47 -4.28
C CYS A 132 4.24 -1.07 -4.06
N VAL A 133 4.80 -0.27 -3.13
CA VAL A 133 4.31 1.10 -2.88
C VAL A 133 4.51 1.97 -4.13
N ALA A 134 5.67 1.89 -4.79
CA ALA A 134 5.91 2.61 -6.03
C ALA A 134 4.91 2.21 -7.14
N ALA A 135 4.50 0.94 -7.21
CA ALA A 135 3.47 0.50 -8.14
C ALA A 135 2.09 1.07 -7.82
N VAL A 136 1.69 1.12 -6.54
CA VAL A 136 0.45 1.80 -6.10
C VAL A 136 0.49 3.29 -6.46
N MET A 137 1.60 3.97 -6.21
CA MET A 137 1.74 5.40 -6.51
C MET A 137 1.69 5.70 -8.02
N ARG A 138 2.36 4.89 -8.85
CA ARG A 138 2.23 4.99 -10.32
C ARG A 138 0.78 4.79 -10.75
N TRP A 139 0.10 3.79 -10.20
CA TRP A 139 -1.30 3.56 -10.53
C TRP A 139 -2.20 4.73 -10.12
N PHE A 140 -2.01 5.33 -8.94
CA PHE A 140 -2.75 6.54 -8.58
C PHE A 140 -2.46 7.71 -9.54
N HIS A 141 -1.21 7.86 -9.98
CA HIS A 141 -0.82 8.92 -10.91
C HIS A 141 -1.41 8.73 -12.31
N ASP A 142 -1.31 7.52 -12.85
CA ASP A 142 -1.61 7.22 -14.25
C ASP A 142 -3.10 6.92 -14.48
N GLU A 143 -3.78 6.31 -13.49
CA GLU A 143 -5.08 5.66 -13.67
C GLU A 143 -6.17 6.22 -12.72
N SER A 144 -5.92 7.34 -12.03
CA SER A 144 -6.88 7.91 -11.08
C SER A 144 -6.88 9.44 -11.02
N GLU A 145 -7.94 10.02 -10.44
CA GLU A 145 -8.09 11.47 -10.24
C GLU A 145 -7.57 11.94 -8.87
N VAL A 146 -6.80 11.11 -8.17
CA VAL A 146 -6.31 11.43 -6.83
C VAL A 146 -5.21 12.47 -6.90
N THR A 147 -5.40 13.55 -6.13
CA THR A 147 -4.41 14.64 -5.99
C THR A 147 -3.63 14.58 -4.68
N ARG A 148 -4.07 13.74 -3.73
CA ARG A 148 -3.44 13.54 -2.43
C ARG A 148 -3.52 12.08 -2.02
N VAL A 149 -2.37 11.50 -1.67
CA VAL A 149 -2.26 10.15 -1.12
C VAL A 149 -1.72 10.21 0.31
N GLY A 150 -2.46 9.65 1.26
CA GLY A 150 -2.01 9.50 2.65
C GLY A 150 -1.53 8.08 2.95
N LEU A 151 -0.83 7.91 4.07
CA LEU A 151 -0.56 6.61 4.69
C LEU A 151 -0.30 6.78 6.18
N SER A 152 -0.42 5.70 6.94
CA SER A 152 0.02 5.64 8.34
C SER A 152 1.29 4.79 8.43
N ALA A 153 2.42 5.42 8.74
CA ALA A 153 3.70 4.73 8.85
C ALA A 153 3.92 4.18 10.27
N THR A 154 4.49 2.97 10.37
CA THR A 154 5.17 2.55 11.60
C THR A 154 6.52 3.28 11.70
N GLU A 155 7.08 3.37 12.91
CA GLU A 155 8.38 4.03 13.13
C GLU A 155 9.47 3.44 12.21
N HIS A 156 9.52 2.11 12.12
CA HIS A 156 10.44 1.38 11.24
C HIS A 156 10.16 1.60 9.74
N GLY A 157 8.92 1.87 9.35
CA GLY A 157 8.51 2.09 7.97
C GLY A 157 8.68 3.53 7.49
N ARG A 158 8.78 4.50 8.39
CA ARG A 158 8.80 5.94 8.07
C ARG A 158 9.87 6.31 7.04
N ALA A 159 11.11 5.88 7.26
CA ALA A 159 12.23 6.21 6.38
C ALA A 159 12.02 5.71 4.92
N LEU A 160 11.30 4.60 4.72
CA LEU A 160 10.96 4.12 3.38
C LEU A 160 10.05 5.11 2.66
N TYR A 161 9.02 5.60 3.35
CA TYR A 161 8.03 6.50 2.75
C TYR A 161 8.60 7.88 2.49
N GLU A 162 9.44 8.41 3.37
CA GLU A 162 10.16 9.67 3.15
C GLU A 162 11.03 9.61 1.88
N GLN A 163 11.74 8.50 1.65
CA GLN A 163 12.51 8.30 0.43
C GLN A 163 11.65 8.10 -0.84
N LEU A 164 10.35 7.86 -0.68
CA LEU A 164 9.37 7.79 -1.77
C LEU A 164 8.65 9.14 -1.97
N GLY A 165 9.04 10.18 -1.24
CA GLY A 165 8.49 11.54 -1.36
C GLY A 165 7.27 11.80 -0.48
N PHE A 166 6.89 10.89 0.41
CA PHE A 166 5.88 11.20 1.42
C PHE A 166 6.44 12.17 2.45
N THR A 167 5.66 13.18 2.80
CA THR A 167 5.99 14.14 3.85
C THR A 167 4.95 14.07 4.96
N GLU A 168 5.31 14.57 6.14
CA GLU A 168 4.32 14.71 7.21
C GLU A 168 3.13 15.57 6.76
N PRO A 169 1.90 15.20 7.14
CA PRO A 169 0.74 16.03 6.86
C PRO A 169 0.86 17.37 7.60
N HIS A 170 0.26 18.41 7.04
CA HIS A 170 0.15 19.68 7.74
C HIS A 170 -0.87 19.55 8.89
N GLY A 171 -0.44 19.77 10.13
CA GLY A 171 -1.29 19.74 11.33
C GLY A 171 -1.17 18.46 12.17
N HIS A 172 -1.98 18.36 13.22
CA HIS A 172 -2.02 17.21 14.13
C HIS A 172 -3.31 16.42 13.90
N GLU A 173 -3.18 15.16 13.48
CA GLU A 173 -4.32 14.25 13.44
C GLU A 173 -4.73 13.87 14.87
N LEU A 174 -6.00 14.05 15.20
CA LEU A 174 -6.57 13.67 16.49
C LEU A 174 -7.60 12.56 16.26
N VAL A 175 -7.49 11.46 16.99
CA VAL A 175 -8.35 10.28 16.83
C VAL A 175 -9.15 10.06 18.11
N TRP A 176 -10.48 10.09 18.00
CA TRP A 176 -11.38 9.64 19.06
C TRP A 176 -11.94 8.27 18.69
N ARG A 177 -11.61 7.23 19.49
CA ARG A 177 -12.10 5.87 19.28
C ARG A 177 -13.41 5.66 20.04
N ILE A 178 -14.45 5.25 19.32
CA ILE A 178 -15.74 4.84 19.88
C ILE A 178 -15.73 3.32 20.00
N THR A 179 -15.79 2.79 21.22
CA THR A 179 -15.96 1.36 21.46
C THR A 179 -17.42 0.98 21.15
N ARG A 180 -17.61 -0.07 20.35
CA ARG A 180 -18.92 -0.65 20.02
C ARG A 180 -18.93 -2.12 20.39
#